data_AF-A0A1H2PSS8-F1
#
_entry.id   AF-A0A1H2PSS8-F1
#
_cell.length_a   1.000
_cell.length_b   1.000
_cell.length_c   1.000
_cell.angle_alpha   90.00
_cell.angle_beta   90.00
_cell.angle_gamma   90.00
#
_symmetry.space_group_name_H-M   'P 1'
#
loop_
_entity.id
_entity.type
_entity.pdbx_description
1 polymer ?
#
loop_
_entity_poly.entity_id
_entity_poly.type
_entity_poly.pdbx_seq_one_letter_code
_entity_poly.pdbx_strand_id
1 'polypeptide(L)'
;MCRLNGRRDASAVPATVARTGTLAGTAPIFPPETRMAPDQNRLSRAAASPLRRLALRAAVAAGMTVTALAGTSSSALAQAAPGAQPEVAFTTTMGEFRVALDPARAPKTVANFLSYVKSGQYDGTVFHRVIPGFMVQAGGYDAALNEKPTRAPIPIESQNGLKNSAGTLAMARTADPNSATAQFFINTVDNPNLDYPRPDGNGYAVFGKVVAGMDVIKRIEAVPTTRHGAMANVPTRQVVIEQARIVKP
;
A
#
# COMPACT_ATOMS: atom_id res chain seq x y z
N MET A 1 -22.97 -54.99 -76.68
CA MET A 1 -23.85 -55.11 -75.48
C MET A 1 -23.95 -53.71 -74.89
N CYS A 2 -25.07 -53.00 -75.03
CA CYS A 2 -26.23 -53.02 -74.12
C CYS A 2 -25.88 -52.77 -72.64
N ARG A 3 -26.48 -51.82 -71.92
CA ARG A 3 -27.47 -50.75 -72.24
C ARG A 3 -27.50 -49.76 -71.03
N LEU A 4 -27.88 -48.49 -71.27
CA LEU A 4 -28.81 -47.58 -70.50
C LEU A 4 -28.87 -47.70 -68.95
N ASN A 5 -29.08 -46.68 -68.11
CA ASN A 5 -29.58 -45.28 -68.14
C ASN A 5 -29.09 -44.62 -66.82
N GLY A 6 -29.21 -43.32 -66.50
CA GLY A 6 -29.75 -42.11 -67.16
C GLY A 6 -29.50 -40.94 -66.18
N ARG A 7 -29.14 -39.73 -66.66
CA ARG A 7 -30.02 -38.56 -66.86
C ARG A 7 -30.70 -38.00 -65.58
N ARG A 8 -30.84 -36.68 -65.38
CA ARG A 8 -30.29 -35.46 -66.01
C ARG A 8 -30.63 -34.23 -65.14
N ASP A 9 -29.67 -33.30 -65.07
CA ASP A 9 -29.75 -31.85 -65.36
C ASP A 9 -30.75 -30.87 -64.70
N ALA A 10 -30.15 -29.74 -64.31
CA ALA A 10 -30.49 -28.35 -64.69
C ALA A 10 -31.43 -27.46 -63.84
N SER A 11 -30.98 -26.19 -63.78
CA SER A 11 -31.72 -24.92 -63.60
C SER A 11 -32.48 -24.69 -62.28
N ALA A 12 -32.71 -23.48 -61.78
CA ALA A 12 -32.17 -22.11 -61.86
C ALA A 12 -33.24 -21.19 -61.22
N VAL A 13 -32.85 -20.25 -60.34
CA VAL A 13 -33.17 -18.78 -60.34
C VAL A 13 -34.58 -18.32 -60.83
N PRO A 14 -35.33 -17.32 -60.24
CA PRO A 14 -34.95 -16.22 -59.30
C PRO A 14 -35.98 -15.80 -58.19
N ALA A 15 -35.65 -14.69 -57.49
CA ALA A 15 -36.51 -13.53 -57.10
C ALA A 15 -37.58 -13.57 -55.96
N THR A 16 -37.31 -12.73 -54.94
CA THR A 16 -38.12 -11.57 -54.49
C THR A 16 -39.62 -11.70 -54.16
N VAL A 17 -40.00 -11.36 -52.91
CA VAL A 17 -40.96 -10.28 -52.57
C VAL A 17 -40.93 -9.97 -51.06
N ALA A 18 -41.22 -8.71 -50.70
CA ALA A 18 -41.07 -8.15 -49.36
C ALA A 18 -42.24 -8.45 -48.39
N ARG A 19 -42.00 -8.24 -47.09
CA ARG A 19 -43.05 -7.72 -46.19
C ARG A 19 -42.48 -6.80 -45.11
N THR A 20 -43.16 -5.67 -44.93
CA THR A 20 -42.94 -4.60 -43.95
C THR A 20 -43.37 -5.00 -42.54
N GLY A 21 -42.83 -4.35 -41.50
CA GLY A 21 -43.18 -4.61 -40.10
C GLY A 21 -42.42 -3.77 -39.07
N THR A 22 -42.69 -2.47 -39.02
CA THR A 22 -42.10 -1.50 -38.07
C THR A 22 -42.64 -1.69 -36.64
N LEU A 23 -41.81 -1.47 -35.60
CA LEU A 23 -42.04 -0.55 -34.44
C LEU A 23 -41.37 -1.00 -33.13
N ALA A 24 -40.74 -0.02 -32.45
CA ALA A 24 -40.48 0.09 -31.00
C ALA A 24 -39.70 -1.04 -30.28
N GLY A 25 -38.93 -0.78 -29.22
CA GLY A 25 -38.56 0.50 -28.61
C GLY A 25 -37.64 0.23 -27.42
N THR A 26 -36.52 0.94 -27.34
CA THR A 26 -35.48 0.73 -26.32
C THR A 26 -35.91 1.28 -24.96
N ALA A 27 -35.77 0.52 -23.88
CA ALA A 27 -35.92 1.02 -22.51
C ALA A 27 -34.95 0.29 -21.54
N PRO A 28 -33.98 0.98 -20.92
CA PRO A 28 -33.14 0.41 -19.86
C PRO A 28 -33.86 0.41 -18.51
N ILE A 29 -33.56 -0.58 -17.68
CA ILE A 29 -34.11 -0.73 -16.33
C ILE A 29 -33.17 -0.03 -15.33
N PHE A 30 -33.57 1.14 -14.83
CA PHE A 30 -32.99 1.79 -13.65
C PHE A 30 -34.10 2.37 -12.76
N PRO A 31 -34.05 2.19 -11.43
CA PRO A 31 -35.01 2.82 -10.52
C PRO A 31 -34.75 4.33 -10.35
N PRO A 32 -35.78 5.14 -10.03
CA PRO A 32 -35.66 6.59 -9.99
C PRO A 32 -34.91 7.12 -8.75
N GLU A 33 -34.07 8.13 -8.95
CA GLU A 33 -33.45 8.89 -7.87
C GLU A 33 -34.50 9.70 -7.08
N THR A 34 -34.58 9.45 -5.77
CA THR A 34 -35.38 10.29 -4.87
C THR A 34 -34.66 11.62 -4.62
N ARG A 35 -35.13 12.66 -5.31
CA ARG A 35 -34.63 14.05 -5.23
C ARG A 35 -34.92 14.66 -3.85
N MET A 36 -34.03 14.41 -2.89
CA MET A 36 -34.12 14.95 -1.53
C MET A 36 -33.72 16.43 -1.51
N ALA A 37 -34.66 17.30 -1.12
CA ALA A 37 -34.48 18.75 -1.09
C ALA A 37 -33.53 19.19 0.06
N PRO A 38 -32.82 20.33 -0.09
CA PRO A 38 -31.98 20.85 0.99
C PRO A 38 -32.82 21.39 2.15
N ASP A 39 -32.59 20.87 3.36
CA ASP A 39 -33.14 21.39 4.60
C ASP A 39 -32.58 22.80 4.89
N GLN A 40 -33.47 23.78 4.90
CA GLN A 40 -33.15 25.22 5.04
C GLN A 40 -33.23 25.70 6.50
N ASN A 41 -33.39 24.82 7.50
CA ASN A 41 -33.69 25.26 8.88
C ASN A 41 -32.66 24.87 9.94
N ARG A 42 -31.44 25.43 9.84
CA ARG A 42 -30.48 25.47 10.98
C ARG A 42 -30.04 26.88 11.37
N LEU A 43 -30.98 27.81 11.41
CA LEU A 43 -30.81 29.12 12.03
C LEU A 43 -31.05 29.04 13.55
N SER A 44 -29.99 28.97 14.35
CA SER A 44 -29.92 29.65 15.66
C SER A 44 -28.60 29.44 16.41
N ARG A 45 -28.20 30.48 17.14
CA ARG A 45 -27.10 30.56 18.15
C ARG A 45 -25.66 30.51 17.65
N ALA A 46 -25.15 31.69 17.30
CA ALA A 46 -24.03 32.27 18.06
C ALA A 46 -24.17 33.80 18.07
N ALA A 47 -24.36 34.40 19.26
CA ALA A 47 -24.43 35.85 19.41
C ALA A 47 -23.01 36.47 19.40
N ALA A 48 -22.91 37.73 19.02
CA ALA A 48 -21.64 38.39 18.76
C ALA A 48 -21.09 39.17 19.96
N SER A 49 -19.74 39.27 20.01
CA SER A 49 -18.98 40.47 20.42
C SER A 49 -18.97 40.86 21.92
N PRO A 50 -18.16 41.85 22.37
CA PRO A 50 -16.71 42.01 22.11
C PRO A 50 -15.89 42.48 23.36
N LEU A 51 -14.57 42.64 23.16
CA LEU A 51 -13.67 43.63 23.81
C LEU A 51 -13.50 43.66 25.34
N ARG A 52 -12.25 43.50 25.79
CA ARG A 52 -11.55 44.59 26.51
C ARG A 52 -10.01 44.48 26.42
N ARG A 53 -9.37 45.64 26.21
CA ARG A 53 -7.91 45.88 26.26
C ARG A 53 -7.51 46.45 27.63
N LEU A 54 -6.19 46.64 27.86
CA LEU A 54 -5.56 47.32 29.01
C LEU A 54 -5.72 46.55 30.34
N ALA A 55 -4.90 46.68 31.40
CA ALA A 55 -3.66 47.44 31.73
C ALA A 55 -3.05 46.79 33.01
N LEU A 56 -1.81 47.00 33.49
CA LEU A 56 -0.57 47.64 33.01
C LEU A 56 0.61 47.10 33.89
N ARG A 57 1.87 47.40 33.53
CA ARG A 57 3.12 47.36 34.33
C ARG A 57 3.01 47.15 35.86
N ALA A 58 3.88 46.29 36.39
CA ALA A 58 4.75 46.65 37.52
C ALA A 58 6.06 45.84 37.48
N ALA A 59 7.19 46.52 37.34
CA ALA A 59 8.50 45.96 37.65
C ALA A 59 8.96 46.58 38.98
N VAL A 60 9.37 45.76 39.94
CA VAL A 60 10.09 46.21 41.13
C VAL A 60 11.25 45.24 41.36
N ALA A 61 12.45 45.78 41.50
CA ALA A 61 13.66 45.02 41.74
C ALA A 61 14.10 45.16 43.21
N ALA A 62 14.36 44.03 43.86
CA ALA A 62 15.23 43.84 45.00
C ALA A 62 15.52 42.32 45.05
N GLY A 63 16.74 41.83 45.21
CA GLY A 63 17.90 42.44 45.84
C GLY A 63 18.32 41.57 47.02
N MET A 64 18.82 40.35 46.74
CA MET A 64 19.39 39.50 47.78
C MET A 64 20.47 38.59 47.19
N THR A 65 21.73 38.88 47.53
CA THR A 65 22.89 38.06 47.21
C THR A 65 22.92 36.82 48.11
N VAL A 66 22.71 35.64 47.53
CA VAL A 66 22.97 34.36 48.21
C VAL A 66 24.13 33.67 47.51
N THR A 67 25.29 33.68 48.18
CA THR A 67 26.50 33.01 47.72
C THR A 67 26.39 31.50 47.94
N ALA A 68 25.68 30.81 47.05
CA ALA A 68 25.63 29.35 47.04
C ALA A 68 26.77 28.79 46.18
N LEU A 69 27.60 27.91 46.75
CA LEU A 69 28.52 27.08 45.96
C LEU A 69 27.67 26.13 45.11
N ALA A 70 27.38 26.54 43.88
CA ALA A 70 26.82 25.66 42.87
C ALA A 70 27.89 24.65 42.45
N GLY A 71 27.93 23.50 43.13
CA GLY A 71 28.59 22.33 42.61
C GLY A 71 28.01 22.05 41.23
N THR A 72 28.81 22.22 40.18
CA THR A 72 28.41 21.89 38.81
C THR A 72 28.36 20.39 38.68
N SER A 73 27.28 19.81 39.21
CA SER A 73 26.77 18.52 38.78
C SER A 73 26.51 18.64 37.29
N SER A 74 27.51 18.25 36.50
CA SER A 74 27.34 17.95 35.09
C SER A 74 26.31 16.84 35.00
N SER A 75 25.04 17.23 34.92
CA SER A 75 24.00 16.42 34.33
C SER A 75 24.43 16.17 32.89
N ALA A 76 25.23 15.12 32.72
CA ALA A 76 25.35 14.44 31.46
C ALA A 76 23.92 14.17 31.03
N LEU A 77 23.44 14.96 30.06
CA LEU A 77 22.27 14.64 29.29
C LEU A 77 22.59 13.26 28.72
N ALA A 78 22.03 12.23 29.35
CA ALA A 78 22.04 10.89 28.83
C ALA A 78 21.33 11.01 27.49
N GLN A 79 22.12 11.14 26.44
CA GLN A 79 21.66 11.16 25.07
C GLN A 79 21.01 9.80 24.90
N ALA A 80 19.69 9.75 25.05
CA ALA A 80 18.94 8.53 24.88
C ALA A 80 19.29 8.04 23.48
N ALA A 81 20.00 6.91 23.40
CA ALA A 81 20.28 6.26 22.13
C ALA A 81 18.93 6.14 21.41
N PRO A 82 18.83 6.55 20.13
CA PRO A 82 17.55 6.54 19.42
C PRO A 82 16.96 5.13 19.57
N GLY A 83 15.82 5.05 20.28
CA GLY A 83 15.34 3.80 20.85
C GLY A 83 15.30 2.70 19.79
N ALA A 84 16.01 1.61 20.04
CA ALA A 84 16.37 0.64 19.02
C ALA A 84 15.15 0.23 18.18
N GLN A 85 15.13 0.70 16.93
CA GLN A 85 14.03 0.41 16.02
C GLN A 85 14.02 -1.10 15.76
N PRO A 86 12.84 -1.78 15.78
CA PRO A 86 12.79 -3.20 15.49
C PRO A 86 13.36 -3.48 14.10
N GLU A 87 14.44 -4.25 14.04
CA GLU A 87 15.03 -4.70 12.78
C GLU A 87 14.53 -6.10 12.42
N VAL A 88 14.32 -6.34 11.13
CA VAL A 88 14.00 -7.65 10.57
C VAL A 88 15.00 -7.97 9.46
N ALA A 89 15.65 -9.14 9.58
CA ALA A 89 16.53 -9.68 8.56
C ALA A 89 15.76 -10.70 7.71
N PHE A 90 15.91 -10.57 6.40
CA PHE A 90 15.31 -11.43 5.38
C PHE A 90 16.41 -12.16 4.63
N THR A 91 16.49 -13.48 4.84
CA THR A 91 17.33 -14.36 4.03
C THR A 91 16.57 -14.72 2.77
N THR A 92 17.18 -14.49 1.60
CA THR A 92 16.60 -14.85 0.30
C THR A 92 17.58 -15.65 -0.53
N THR A 93 17.05 -16.39 -1.50
CA THR A 93 17.79 -17.05 -2.59
C THR A 93 18.73 -16.15 -3.41
N MET A 94 18.74 -14.83 -3.19
CA MET A 94 19.63 -13.85 -3.84
C MET A 94 20.51 -13.06 -2.86
N GLY A 95 20.45 -13.35 -1.55
CA GLY A 95 21.22 -12.71 -0.48
C GLY A 95 20.35 -12.31 0.74
N GLU A 96 21.00 -11.83 1.80
CA GLU A 96 20.32 -11.25 2.97
C GLU A 96 20.13 -9.73 2.81
N PHE A 97 18.96 -9.22 3.18
CA PHE A 97 18.73 -7.79 3.42
C PHE A 97 18.11 -7.56 4.81
N ARG A 98 18.32 -6.37 5.38
CA ARG A 98 17.75 -5.97 6.68
C ARG A 98 16.92 -4.71 6.54
N VAL A 99 15.83 -4.65 7.30
CA VAL A 99 14.92 -3.50 7.35
C VAL A 99 14.76 -3.03 8.79
N ALA A 100 14.80 -1.72 9.02
CA ALA A 100 14.42 -1.10 10.28
C ALA A 100 12.99 -0.56 10.18
N LEU A 101 12.19 -0.82 11.21
CA LEU A 101 10.76 -0.47 11.26
C LEU A 101 10.52 0.77 12.12
N ASP A 102 9.50 1.56 11.78
CA ASP A 102 9.13 2.79 12.52
C ASP A 102 7.79 2.60 13.28
N PRO A 103 7.81 1.99 14.48
CA PRO A 103 6.61 1.82 15.30
C PRO A 103 6.08 3.15 15.88
N ALA A 104 6.86 4.23 15.84
CA ALA A 104 6.40 5.54 16.31
C ALA A 104 5.46 6.21 15.29
N ARG A 105 5.70 5.98 13.99
CA ARG A 105 4.88 6.51 12.89
C ARG A 105 3.83 5.53 12.37
N ALA A 106 4.09 4.22 12.41
CA ALA A 106 3.20 3.19 11.88
C ALA A 106 2.94 2.04 12.89
N PRO A 107 2.42 2.34 14.10
CA PRO A 107 2.35 1.37 15.19
C PRO A 107 1.53 0.12 14.86
N LYS A 108 0.36 0.25 14.21
CA LYS A 108 -0.49 -0.90 13.87
C LYS A 108 0.14 -1.71 12.74
N THR A 109 0.73 -1.04 11.77
CA THR A 109 1.39 -1.65 10.62
C THR A 109 2.62 -2.44 11.04
N VAL A 110 3.47 -1.87 11.89
CA VAL A 110 4.65 -2.54 12.44
C VAL A 110 4.25 -3.71 13.35
N ALA A 111 3.23 -3.56 14.20
CA ALA A 111 2.72 -4.67 15.01
C ALA A 111 2.20 -5.83 14.15
N ASN A 112 1.44 -5.53 13.09
CA ASN A 112 0.95 -6.50 12.12
C ASN A 112 2.09 -7.22 11.39
N PHE A 113 3.04 -6.48 10.83
CA PHE A 113 4.20 -7.04 10.13
C PHE A 113 5.04 -7.94 11.05
N LEU A 114 5.36 -7.47 12.26
CA LEU A 114 6.10 -8.27 13.26
C LEU A 114 5.30 -9.52 13.70
N SER A 115 3.97 -9.49 13.69
CA SER A 115 3.16 -10.68 13.96
C SER A 115 3.29 -11.74 12.87
N TYR A 116 3.49 -11.35 11.61
CA TYR A 116 3.71 -12.27 10.48
C TYR A 116 5.14 -12.83 10.46
N VAL A 117 6.14 -12.01 10.79
CA VAL A 117 7.53 -12.47 11.01
C VAL A 117 7.56 -13.51 12.14
N LYS A 118 6.95 -13.22 13.30
CA LYS A 118 6.93 -14.14 14.46
C LYS A 118 6.22 -15.48 14.20
N SER A 119 5.32 -15.55 13.21
CA SER A 119 4.62 -16.79 12.86
C SER A 119 5.17 -17.47 11.60
N GLY A 120 6.35 -17.08 11.10
CA GLY A 120 6.94 -17.69 9.89
C GLY A 120 6.10 -17.48 8.62
N GLN A 121 5.24 -16.46 8.56
CA GLN A 121 4.37 -16.23 7.40
C GLN A 121 5.19 -15.99 6.13
N TYR A 122 6.31 -15.28 6.26
CA TYR A 122 7.16 -14.91 5.13
C TYR A 122 8.12 -16.03 4.70
N ASP A 123 8.30 -17.05 5.53
CA ASP A 123 9.16 -18.19 5.20
C ASP A 123 8.52 -19.01 4.07
N GLY A 124 9.31 -19.28 3.02
CA GLY A 124 8.86 -19.90 1.79
C GLY A 124 7.97 -19.01 0.91
N THR A 125 7.80 -17.71 1.21
CA THR A 125 7.11 -16.78 0.30
C THR A 125 8.02 -16.28 -0.81
N VAL A 126 7.43 -15.79 -1.90
CA VAL A 126 8.18 -15.25 -3.03
C VAL A 126 7.93 -13.76 -3.26
N PHE A 127 8.88 -13.12 -3.93
CA PHE A 127 8.63 -11.87 -4.64
C PHE A 127 7.78 -12.20 -5.88
N HIS A 128 6.46 -12.18 -5.73
CA HIS A 128 5.51 -12.54 -6.79
C HIS A 128 5.31 -11.45 -7.84
N ARG A 129 5.77 -10.22 -7.57
CA ARG A 129 5.68 -9.11 -8.51
C ARG A 129 6.90 -8.18 -8.39
N VAL A 130 7.63 -8.03 -9.50
CA VAL A 130 8.86 -7.24 -9.60
C VAL A 130 8.69 -6.28 -10.78
N ILE A 131 8.82 -4.97 -10.57
CA ILE A 131 8.75 -3.98 -11.66
C ILE A 131 10.02 -3.11 -11.63
N PRO A 132 10.91 -3.24 -12.64
CA PRO A 132 12.11 -2.41 -12.76
C PRO A 132 11.78 -0.92 -12.80
N GLY A 133 12.53 -0.12 -12.05
CA GLY A 133 12.31 1.32 -11.92
C GLY A 133 11.07 1.68 -11.10
N PHE A 134 10.56 0.78 -10.25
CA PHE A 134 9.37 1.04 -9.44
C PHE A 134 9.44 0.38 -8.05
N MET A 135 9.13 -0.92 -7.94
CA MET A 135 9.11 -1.64 -6.65
C MET A 135 9.16 -3.17 -6.82
N VAL A 136 9.49 -3.86 -5.72
CA VAL A 136 9.39 -5.32 -5.60
C VAL A 136 8.43 -5.69 -4.47
N GLN A 137 7.48 -6.60 -4.73
CA GLN A 137 6.37 -6.94 -3.84
C GLN A 137 6.40 -8.44 -3.48
N ALA A 138 6.19 -8.75 -2.20
CA ALA A 138 6.34 -10.09 -1.63
C ALA A 138 5.35 -10.37 -0.47
N GLY A 139 5.47 -11.56 0.12
CA GLY A 139 4.84 -11.91 1.40
C GLY A 139 3.37 -12.37 1.32
N GLY A 140 2.84 -12.55 0.11
CA GLY A 140 1.47 -13.06 -0.12
C GLY A 140 1.41 -14.50 -0.64
N TYR A 141 2.39 -14.92 -1.44
CA TYR A 141 2.33 -16.17 -2.20
C TYR A 141 3.50 -17.10 -1.88
N ASP A 142 3.26 -18.41 -1.94
CA ASP A 142 4.30 -19.44 -1.86
C ASP A 142 5.08 -19.61 -3.19
N ALA A 143 6.04 -20.53 -3.22
CA ALA A 143 6.85 -20.81 -4.41
C ALA A 143 6.05 -21.40 -5.60
N ALA A 144 4.86 -21.97 -5.36
CA ALA A 144 3.94 -22.43 -6.39
C ALA A 144 2.90 -21.35 -6.78
N LEU A 145 3.05 -20.13 -6.25
CA LEU A 145 2.17 -18.98 -6.46
C LEU A 145 0.73 -19.18 -5.93
N ASN A 146 0.56 -20.02 -4.91
CA ASN A 146 -0.68 -20.08 -4.12
C ASN A 146 -0.66 -18.97 -3.06
N GLU A 147 -1.80 -18.32 -2.84
CA GLU A 147 -1.91 -17.29 -1.80
C GLU A 147 -1.93 -17.94 -0.40
N LYS A 148 -1.01 -17.53 0.48
CA LYS A 148 -0.95 -18.01 1.86
C LYS A 148 -2.07 -17.33 2.67
N PRO A 149 -2.86 -18.08 3.48
CA PRO A 149 -3.88 -17.49 4.34
C PRO A 149 -3.33 -16.35 5.21
N THR A 150 -4.12 -15.28 5.37
CA THR A 150 -3.74 -14.09 6.14
C THR A 150 -4.68 -13.85 7.33
N ARG A 151 -4.26 -12.99 8.26
CA ARG A 151 -5.10 -12.48 9.35
C ARG A 151 -6.06 -11.41 8.83
N ALA A 152 -6.96 -10.95 9.69
CA ALA A 152 -7.81 -9.79 9.42
C ALA A 152 -6.98 -8.57 8.97
N PRO A 153 -7.50 -7.74 8.05
CA PRO A 153 -6.76 -6.61 7.52
C PRO A 153 -6.65 -5.46 8.54
N ILE A 154 -5.68 -4.57 8.33
CA ILE A 154 -5.39 -3.44 9.20
C ILE A 154 -5.90 -2.10 8.63
N PRO A 155 -6.27 -1.14 9.51
CA PRO A 155 -6.56 0.22 9.08
C PRO A 155 -5.31 0.90 8.52
N ILE A 156 -5.49 1.78 7.54
CA ILE A 156 -4.39 2.47 6.86
C ILE A 156 -3.69 3.51 7.77
N GLU A 157 -2.35 3.54 7.74
CA GLU A 157 -1.51 4.50 8.49
C GLU A 157 -0.66 5.38 7.55
N SER A 158 -1.14 5.65 6.33
CA SER A 158 -0.40 6.43 5.31
C SER A 158 -0.29 7.93 5.60
N GLN A 159 -1.10 8.47 6.50
CA GLN A 159 -1.04 9.88 6.93
C GLN A 159 0.09 10.16 7.94
N ASN A 160 1.04 9.25 8.10
CA ASN A 160 2.12 9.32 9.08
C ASN A 160 3.34 10.17 8.67
N GLY A 161 3.27 10.83 7.52
CA GLY A 161 4.33 11.71 7.00
C GLY A 161 5.60 10.98 6.51
N LEU A 162 5.57 9.65 6.37
CA LEU A 162 6.59 8.90 5.64
C LEU A 162 6.25 8.88 4.14
N LYS A 163 7.29 8.90 3.31
CA LYS A 163 7.20 8.89 1.84
C LYS A 163 7.73 7.60 1.26
N ASN A 164 7.21 7.20 0.11
CA ASN A 164 7.58 6.02 -0.67
C ASN A 164 8.89 6.28 -1.45
N SER A 165 9.93 6.72 -0.74
CA SER A 165 11.26 6.95 -1.28
C SER A 165 12.02 5.65 -1.52
N ALA A 166 13.09 5.71 -2.31
CA ALA A 166 13.96 4.56 -2.57
C ALA A 166 14.43 3.90 -1.25
N GLY A 167 14.32 2.57 -1.18
CA GLY A 167 14.65 1.76 0.00
C GLY A 167 13.57 1.72 1.09
N THR A 168 12.42 2.38 0.94
CA THR A 168 11.34 2.30 1.94
C THR A 168 10.47 1.05 1.78
N LEU A 169 9.94 0.55 2.90
CA LEU A 169 8.95 -0.53 2.96
C LEU A 169 7.55 0.02 3.19
N ALA A 170 6.59 -0.43 2.40
CA ALA A 170 5.18 -0.07 2.52
C ALA A 170 4.26 -1.28 2.36
N MET A 171 3.07 -1.22 2.95
CA MET A 171 2.08 -2.30 2.85
C MET A 171 1.36 -2.27 1.52
N ALA A 172 1.21 -3.43 0.88
CA ALA A 172 0.32 -3.59 -0.25
C ALA A 172 -1.14 -3.72 0.23
N ARG A 173 -2.08 -3.24 -0.58
CA ARG A 173 -3.53 -3.27 -0.32
C ARG A 173 -4.32 -3.35 -1.63
N THR A 174 -5.61 -3.64 -1.52
CA THR A 174 -6.57 -3.55 -2.63
C THR A 174 -7.10 -2.10 -2.78
N ALA A 175 -8.20 -1.93 -3.53
CA ALA A 175 -8.88 -0.65 -3.66
C ALA A 175 -9.38 -0.09 -2.31
N ASP A 176 -9.80 -0.95 -1.39
CA ASP A 176 -10.14 -0.55 -0.01
C ASP A 176 -8.86 -0.13 0.74
N PRO A 177 -8.78 1.10 1.27
CA PRO A 177 -7.64 1.57 2.06
C PRO A 177 -7.27 0.65 3.23
N ASN A 178 -8.27 0.06 3.89
CA ASN A 178 -8.13 -0.74 5.11
C ASN A 178 -8.05 -2.25 4.83
N SER A 179 -7.58 -2.63 3.64
CA SER A 179 -7.46 -4.04 3.19
C SER A 179 -6.03 -4.61 3.26
N ALA A 180 -5.07 -3.88 3.84
CA ALA A 180 -3.70 -4.37 3.98
C ALA A 180 -3.63 -5.58 4.94
N THR A 181 -3.00 -6.67 4.51
CA THR A 181 -2.84 -7.90 5.32
C THR A 181 -1.37 -8.24 5.55
N ALA A 182 -0.82 -9.24 4.84
CA ALA A 182 0.58 -9.68 4.97
C ALA A 182 1.51 -9.10 3.89
N GLN A 183 0.96 -8.76 2.72
CA GLN A 183 1.74 -8.36 1.55
C GLN A 183 2.41 -6.99 1.74
N PHE A 184 3.69 -6.90 1.39
CA PHE A 184 4.47 -5.67 1.45
C PHE A 184 5.25 -5.46 0.15
N PHE A 185 5.68 -4.23 -0.09
CA PHE A 185 6.60 -3.91 -1.18
C PHE A 185 7.75 -3.02 -0.71
N ILE A 186 8.85 -3.09 -1.45
CA ILE A 186 10.06 -2.29 -1.25
C ILE A 186 10.19 -1.37 -2.46
N ASN A 187 10.20 -0.06 -2.21
CA ASN A 187 10.41 0.96 -3.23
C ASN A 187 11.85 0.90 -3.72
N THR A 188 12.07 0.75 -5.02
CA THR A 188 13.43 0.68 -5.60
C THR A 188 13.90 2.03 -6.15
N VAL A 189 12.97 2.97 -6.32
CA VAL A 189 13.17 4.37 -6.69
C VAL A 189 12.25 5.26 -5.82
N ASP A 190 12.34 6.58 -5.95
CA ASP A 190 11.37 7.48 -5.34
C ASP A 190 10.03 7.42 -6.09
N ASN A 191 8.98 7.02 -5.38
CA ASN A 191 7.63 6.86 -5.92
C ASN A 191 6.65 7.86 -5.27
N PRO A 192 6.78 9.18 -5.50
CA PRO A 192 5.91 10.19 -4.88
C PRO A 192 4.44 9.99 -5.26
N ASN A 193 4.18 9.35 -6.41
CA ASN A 193 2.84 8.92 -6.80
C ASN A 193 2.20 7.96 -5.80
N LEU A 194 2.94 7.21 -4.96
CA LEU A 194 2.41 6.30 -3.93
C LEU A 194 2.08 7.01 -2.60
N ASP A 195 2.52 8.25 -2.42
CA ASP A 195 2.39 8.98 -1.15
C ASP A 195 0.96 9.43 -0.84
N TYR A 196 0.71 9.76 0.43
CA TYR A 196 -0.48 10.48 0.84
C TYR A 196 -0.31 11.99 0.63
N PRO A 197 -1.31 12.72 0.10
CA PRO A 197 -2.55 12.21 -0.48
C PRO A 197 -2.38 11.77 -1.94
N ARG A 198 -2.89 10.58 -2.27
CA ARG A 198 -3.13 10.15 -3.66
C ARG A 198 -4.45 10.71 -4.18
N PRO A 199 -4.74 10.59 -5.50
CA PRO A 199 -6.08 10.81 -6.05
C PRO A 199 -7.19 9.93 -5.41
N ASP A 200 -6.84 8.80 -4.80
CA ASP A 200 -7.75 7.95 -4.02
C ASP A 200 -7.94 8.42 -2.57
N GLY A 201 -7.35 9.57 -2.20
CA GLY A 201 -7.38 10.14 -0.86
C GLY A 201 -6.54 9.41 0.19
N ASN A 202 -5.80 8.35 -0.16
CA ASN A 202 -5.24 7.42 0.81
C ASN A 202 -3.76 7.10 0.64
N GLY A 203 -3.27 6.80 -0.56
CA GLY A 203 -1.85 6.43 -0.74
C GLY A 203 -1.49 5.06 -0.14
N TYR A 204 -0.21 4.83 0.14
CA TYR A 204 0.30 3.58 0.73
C TYR A 204 1.08 3.85 2.02
N ALA A 205 0.83 3.03 3.04
CA ALA A 205 1.42 3.18 4.36
C ALA A 205 2.86 2.66 4.40
N VAL A 206 3.82 3.58 4.41
CA VAL A 206 5.24 3.31 4.68
C VAL A 206 5.43 3.08 6.17
N PHE A 207 6.17 2.03 6.53
CA PHE A 207 6.34 1.60 7.93
C PHE A 207 7.79 1.21 8.30
N GLY A 208 8.72 1.32 7.34
CA GLY A 208 10.13 1.00 7.57
C GLY A 208 11.02 1.34 6.37
N LYS A 209 12.31 1.00 6.47
CA LYS A 209 13.30 1.18 5.41
C LYS A 209 14.35 0.08 5.43
N VAL A 210 14.91 -0.25 4.27
CA VAL A 210 16.11 -1.07 4.12
C VAL A 210 17.30 -0.35 4.77
N VAL A 211 18.02 -1.05 5.65
CA VAL A 211 19.24 -0.56 6.32
C VAL A 211 20.50 -1.34 5.91
N ALA A 212 20.34 -2.54 5.35
CA ALA A 212 21.42 -3.30 4.72
C ALA A 212 20.86 -4.16 3.57
N GLY A 213 21.67 -4.47 2.56
CA GLY A 213 21.27 -5.34 1.44
C GLY A 213 20.43 -4.67 0.35
N MET A 214 20.53 -3.34 0.18
CA MET A 214 19.83 -2.65 -0.93
C MET A 214 20.35 -3.10 -2.31
N ASP A 215 21.61 -3.56 -2.39
CA ASP A 215 22.17 -4.24 -3.57
C ASP A 215 21.41 -5.55 -3.88
N VAL A 216 21.01 -6.32 -2.85
CA VAL A 216 20.19 -7.53 -3.03
C VAL A 216 18.84 -7.16 -3.62
N ILE A 217 18.18 -6.12 -3.10
CA ILE A 217 16.92 -5.60 -3.65
C ILE A 217 17.08 -5.17 -5.11
N LYS A 218 18.19 -4.49 -5.46
CA LYS A 218 18.50 -4.13 -6.85
C LYS A 218 18.80 -5.34 -7.76
N ARG A 219 19.40 -6.41 -7.24
CA ARG A 219 19.55 -7.67 -7.99
C ARG A 219 18.20 -8.35 -8.23
N ILE A 220 17.29 -8.34 -7.24
CA ILE A 220 15.93 -8.89 -7.36
C ILE A 220 15.12 -8.08 -8.37
N GLU A 221 15.22 -6.75 -8.35
CA GLU A 221 14.60 -5.84 -9.33
C GLU A 221 14.98 -6.16 -10.78
N ALA A 222 16.23 -6.59 -11.02
CA ALA A 222 16.77 -6.89 -12.34
C ALA A 222 16.43 -8.31 -12.87
N VAL A 223 15.68 -9.13 -12.11
CA VAL A 223 15.32 -10.50 -12.55
C VAL A 223 14.31 -10.44 -13.71
N PRO A 224 14.50 -11.21 -14.80
CA PRO A 224 13.53 -11.26 -15.89
C PRO A 224 12.15 -11.72 -15.40
N THR A 225 11.10 -11.04 -15.85
CA THR A 225 9.72 -11.33 -15.43
C THR A 225 8.83 -11.81 -16.57
N THR A 226 7.82 -12.61 -16.23
CA THR A 226 6.79 -13.13 -17.14
C THR A 226 5.38 -12.87 -16.58
N ARG A 227 4.36 -13.41 -17.25
CA ARG A 227 2.99 -13.51 -16.73
C ARG A 227 2.73 -14.93 -16.21
N HIS A 228 1.96 -15.05 -15.14
CA HIS A 228 1.49 -16.32 -14.60
C HIS A 228 -0.03 -16.23 -14.38
N GLY A 229 -0.80 -16.74 -15.34
CA GLY A 229 -2.26 -16.54 -15.38
C GLY A 229 -2.64 -15.05 -15.41
N ALA A 230 -3.42 -14.62 -14.42
CA ALA A 230 -3.80 -13.22 -14.26
C ALA A 230 -2.64 -12.32 -13.75
N MET A 231 -1.64 -12.89 -13.07
CA MET A 231 -0.53 -12.12 -12.52
C MET A 231 0.47 -11.71 -13.61
N ALA A 232 0.99 -10.49 -13.49
CA ALA A 232 1.97 -9.92 -14.41
C ALA A 232 3.20 -9.39 -13.66
N ASN A 233 4.35 -9.44 -14.33
CA ASN A 233 5.66 -9.11 -13.78
C ASN A 233 6.11 -10.08 -12.66
N VAL A 234 5.79 -11.37 -12.83
CA VAL A 234 6.23 -12.44 -11.93
C VAL A 234 7.64 -12.87 -12.33
N PRO A 235 8.63 -12.96 -11.43
CA PRO A 235 9.97 -13.46 -11.77
C PRO A 235 9.94 -14.83 -12.46
N THR A 236 10.70 -14.99 -13.56
CA THR A 236 10.79 -16.26 -14.31
C THR A 236 11.40 -17.38 -13.47
N ARG A 237 12.40 -17.03 -12.65
CA ARG A 237 12.90 -17.85 -11.56
C ARG A 237 12.47 -17.21 -10.24
N GLN A 238 11.79 -17.99 -9.41
CA GLN A 238 11.17 -17.51 -8.17
C GLN A 238 12.26 -17.08 -7.19
N VAL A 239 12.16 -15.83 -6.71
CA VAL A 239 12.99 -15.32 -5.63
C VAL A 239 12.28 -15.63 -4.32
N VAL A 240 12.71 -16.70 -3.65
CA VAL A 240 12.15 -17.15 -2.38
C VAL A 240 12.79 -16.39 -1.22
N ILE A 241 11.96 -15.94 -0.28
CA ILE A 241 12.31 -15.56 1.10
C ILE A 241 12.40 -16.87 1.89
N GLU A 242 13.61 -17.28 2.21
CA GLU A 242 13.90 -18.53 2.91
C GLU A 242 13.58 -18.39 4.41
N GLN A 243 13.86 -17.20 4.97
CA GLN A 243 13.57 -16.89 6.37
C GLN A 243 13.38 -15.39 6.59
N ALA A 244 12.38 -15.01 7.39
CA ALA A 244 12.28 -13.68 8.01
C ALA A 244 12.45 -13.78 9.53
N ARG A 245 13.43 -13.07 10.10
CA ARG A 245 13.72 -13.10 11.54
C ARG A 245 13.84 -11.71 12.13
N ILE A 246 13.29 -11.52 13.34
CA ILE A 246 13.52 -10.29 14.12
C ILE A 246 14.96 -10.31 14.61
N VAL A 247 15.72 -9.26 14.31
CA VAL A 247 17.06 -9.05 14.85
C VAL A 247 16.91 -8.54 16.28
N LYS A 248 17.60 -9.19 17.23
CA LYS A 248 17.66 -8.66 18.60
C LYS A 248 18.59 -7.43 18.60
N PRO A 249 18.15 -6.29 19.15
CA PRO A 249 19.00 -5.11 19.34
C PRO A 249 20.07 -5.35 20.41
#